data_AF-A0A9D6NRF8-F1
#
_entry.id   AF-A0A9D6NRF8-F1
#
_cell.length_a   1.000
_cell.length_b   1.000
_cell.length_c   1.000
_cell.angle_alpha   90.00
_cell.angle_beta   90.00
_cell.angle_gamma   90.00
#
_symmetry.space_group_name_H-M   'P 1'
#
loop_
_entity.id
_entity.type
_entity.pdbx_description
1 polymer ?
#
loop_
_entity_poly.entity_id
_entity_poly.type
_entity_poly.pdbx_seq_one_letter_code
_entity_poly.pdbx_strand_id
1 'polypeptide(L)'
;MKHARRPLLVGMIHGLAGSAALMLLALTTIPSPLLGLAYIGIFGVGSIGGMLVMSSMIGLPFVWTARRFSRINQGIKVTAGVFSAAFGLFLAWQIGFVEGLFR
;
A
#
# COMPACT_ATOMS: atom_id res chain seq x y z
N MET A 1 7.86 -7.34 -21.58
CA MET A 1 8.23 -7.46 -20.15
C MET A 1 8.76 -6.17 -19.50
N LYS A 2 9.30 -5.18 -20.22
CA LYS A 2 9.87 -3.94 -19.63
C LYS A 2 8.87 -3.06 -18.85
N HIS A 3 7.57 -3.11 -19.15
CA HIS A 3 6.55 -2.27 -18.52
C HIS A 3 6.09 -2.75 -17.12
N ALA A 4 6.29 -4.01 -16.78
CA ALA A 4 5.78 -4.59 -15.52
C ALA A 4 6.71 -4.35 -14.31
N ARG A 5 8.00 -4.09 -14.54
CA ARG A 5 9.00 -4.04 -13.46
C ARG A 5 8.75 -2.92 -12.45
N ARG A 6 8.38 -1.73 -12.92
CA ARG A 6 8.13 -0.58 -12.05
C ARG A 6 6.91 -0.80 -11.14
N PRO A 7 5.71 -1.14 -11.66
CA PRO A 7 4.56 -1.47 -10.81
C PRO A 7 4.84 -2.60 -9.81
N LEU A 8 5.56 -3.66 -10.23
CA LEU A 8 5.91 -4.76 -9.34
C LEU A 8 6.80 -4.30 -8.17
N LEU A 9 7.88 -3.55 -8.43
CA LEU A 9 8.76 -3.05 -7.38
C LEU A 9 8.03 -2.11 -6.41
N VAL A 10 7.21 -1.20 -6.94
CA VAL A 10 6.41 -0.29 -6.10
C VAL A 10 5.41 -1.09 -5.26
N GLY A 11 4.75 -2.09 -5.86
CA GLY A 11 3.83 -2.98 -5.14
C GLY A 11 4.51 -3.77 -4.03
N MET A 12 5.73 -4.28 -4.27
CA MET A 12 6.52 -4.96 -3.24
C MET A 12 6.85 -4.03 -2.08
N ILE A 13 7.38 -2.84 -2.36
CA ILE A 13 7.71 -1.86 -1.31
C ILE A 13 6.45 -1.47 -0.53
N HIS A 14 5.34 -1.21 -1.22
CA HIS A 14 4.07 -0.84 -0.59
C HIS A 14 3.52 -1.96 0.30
N GLY A 15 3.53 -3.21 -0.17
CA GLY A 15 3.07 -4.36 0.60
C GLY A 15 3.93 -4.63 1.83
N LEU A 16 5.26 -4.54 1.68
CA LEU A 16 6.20 -4.68 2.80
C LEU A 16 6.04 -3.57 3.84
N ALA A 17 5.82 -2.33 3.40
CA ALA A 17 5.65 -1.19 4.29
C ALA A 17 4.30 -1.18 5.03
N GLY A 18 3.24 -1.71 4.42
CA GLY A 18 1.88 -1.67 4.97
C GLY A 18 1.38 -3.01 5.50
N SER A 19 0.97 -3.89 4.59
CA SER A 19 0.19 -5.09 4.93
C SER A 19 1.00 -6.17 5.64
N ALA A 20 2.32 -6.23 5.43
CA ALA A 20 3.18 -7.22 6.08
C ALA A 20 3.18 -7.08 7.61
N ALA A 21 3.17 -5.85 8.15
CA ALA A 21 3.18 -5.63 9.60
C ALA A 21 1.92 -6.19 10.28
N LEU A 22 0.75 -5.93 9.71
CA LEU A 22 -0.53 -6.46 10.21
C LEU A 22 -0.62 -7.98 10.11
N MET A 23 -0.14 -8.54 8.99
CA MET A 23 -0.09 -9.99 8.80
C MET A 23 0.81 -10.66 9.84
N LEU A 24 2.02 -10.11 10.07
CA LEU A 24 2.95 -10.63 11.07
C LEU A 24 2.38 -10.50 12.47
N LEU A 25 1.73 -9.38 12.79
CA LEU A 25 1.06 -9.20 14.08
C LEU A 25 0.03 -10.31 14.33
N ALA A 26 -0.84 -10.58 13.36
CA ALA A 26 -1.81 -11.67 13.49
C ALA A 26 -1.13 -13.05 13.59
N LEU A 27 -0.08 -13.30 12.80
CA LEU A 27 0.67 -14.57 12.84
C LEU A 27 1.27 -14.85 14.22
N THR A 28 1.72 -13.84 14.95
CA THR A 28 2.28 -14.02 16.32
C THR A 28 1.25 -14.54 17.33
N THR A 29 -0.04 -14.38 17.04
CA THR A 29 -1.14 -14.87 17.89
C THR A 29 -1.58 -16.28 17.54
N ILE A 30 -1.08 -16.87 16.46
CA ILE A 30 -1.48 -18.20 15.97
C ILE A 30 -0.42 -19.23 16.37
N PRO A 31 -0.72 -20.15 17.31
CA PRO A 31 0.27 -21.12 17.80
C PRO A 31 0.53 -22.29 16.83
N SER A 32 -0.32 -22.50 15.82
CA SER A 32 -0.21 -23.61 14.87
C SER A 32 0.40 -23.18 13.54
N PRO A 33 1.53 -23.78 13.10
CA PRO A 33 2.17 -23.45 11.82
C PRO A 33 1.24 -23.64 10.60
N LEU A 34 0.41 -24.68 10.64
CA LEU A 34 -0.53 -24.97 9.54
C LEU A 34 -1.63 -23.91 9.45
N LEU A 35 -2.17 -23.47 10.60
CA LEU A 35 -3.13 -22.36 10.64
C LEU A 35 -2.49 -21.04 10.23
N GLY A 36 -1.22 -20.82 10.58
CA GLY A 36 -0.45 -19.66 10.11
C GLY A 36 -0.30 -19.64 8.58
N LEU A 37 0.03 -20.77 7.96
CA LEU A 37 0.10 -20.91 6.50
C LEU A 37 -1.27 -20.65 5.83
N ALA A 38 -2.34 -21.20 6.39
CA ALA A 38 -3.70 -20.95 5.90
C ALA A 38 -4.05 -19.45 6.01
N TYR A 39 -3.70 -18.81 7.12
CA TYR A 39 -3.90 -17.37 7.32
C TYR A 39 -3.14 -16.55 6.27
N ILE A 40 -1.86 -16.86 6.00
CA ILE A 40 -1.07 -16.19 4.95
C ILE A 40 -1.76 -16.32 3.59
N GLY A 41 -2.25 -17.51 3.24
CA GLY A 41 -2.97 -17.74 1.99
C GLY A 41 -4.24 -16.89 1.88
N ILE A 42 -5.09 -16.91 2.90
CA ILE A 42 -6.35 -16.16 2.94
C ILE A 42 -6.07 -14.65 2.92
N PHE A 43 -5.15 -14.17 3.76
CA PHE A 43 -4.77 -12.77 3.83
C PHE A 43 -4.17 -12.29 2.50
N GLY A 44 -3.28 -13.09 1.90
CA GLY A 44 -2.66 -12.79 0.61
C GLY A 44 -3.68 -12.65 -0.51
N VAL A 45 -4.58 -13.63 -0.65
CA VAL A 45 -5.66 -13.58 -1.66
C VAL A 45 -6.61 -12.41 -1.41
N GLY A 46 -7.02 -12.21 -0.15
CA GLY A 46 -7.87 -11.08 0.24
C GLY A 46 -7.22 -9.72 -0.03
N SER A 47 -5.93 -9.58 0.25
CA SER A 47 -5.16 -8.36 -0.01
C SER A 47 -5.04 -8.09 -1.51
N ILE A 48 -4.72 -9.11 -2.33
CA ILE A 48 -4.65 -8.95 -3.79
C ILE A 48 -6.02 -8.55 -4.34
N GLY A 49 -7.08 -9.25 -3.93
CA GLY A 49 -8.46 -8.95 -4.32
C GLY A 49 -8.86 -7.52 -3.94
N GLY A 50 -8.62 -7.13 -2.68
CA GLY A 50 -8.91 -5.79 -2.18
C GLY A 50 -8.14 -4.70 -2.93
N MET A 51 -6.84 -4.91 -3.17
CA MET A 51 -6.02 -3.97 -3.95
C MET A 51 -6.54 -3.83 -5.39
N LEU A 52 -6.90 -4.94 -6.04
CA LEU A 52 -7.45 -4.92 -7.40
C LEU A 52 -8.79 -4.17 -7.46
N VAL A 53 -9.69 -4.46 -6.54
CA VAL A 53 -11.02 -3.81 -6.46
C VAL A 53 -10.86 -2.31 -6.21
N MET A 54 -10.13 -1.91 -5.16
CA MET A 54 -9.98 -0.49 -4.81
C MET A 54 -9.22 0.29 -5.90
N SER A 55 -8.16 -0.29 -6.47
CA SER A 55 -7.40 0.35 -7.55
C SER A 55 -8.24 0.52 -8.81
N SER A 56 -9.13 -0.44 -9.11
CA SER A 56 -10.03 -0.34 -10.26
C SER A 56 -11.12 0.70 -10.00
N MET A 57 -11.76 0.65 -8.82
CA MET A 57 -12.81 1.59 -8.42
C MET A 57 -12.35 3.05 -8.45
N ILE A 58 -11.13 3.32 -8.00
CA ILE A 58 -10.57 4.68 -8.02
C ILE A 58 -9.96 4.98 -9.40
N GLY A 59 -9.15 4.06 -9.94
CA GLY A 59 -8.36 4.28 -11.15
C GLY A 59 -9.17 4.42 -12.43
N LEU A 60 -10.24 3.63 -12.61
CA LEU A 60 -11.07 3.67 -13.83
C LEU A 60 -11.72 5.05 -14.05
N PRO A 61 -12.40 5.66 -13.05
CA PRO A 61 -12.90 7.03 -13.17
C PRO A 61 -11.80 8.04 -13.53
N PHE A 62 -10.59 7.92 -12.94
CA PHE A 62 -9.47 8.81 -13.26
C PHE A 62 -9.01 8.69 -14.72
N VAL A 63 -8.99 7.48 -15.28
CA VAL A 63 -8.62 7.26 -16.69
C VAL A 63 -9.69 7.82 -17.63
N TRP A 64 -10.97 7.59 -17.34
CA TRP A 64 -12.07 8.11 -18.17
C TRP A 64 -12.19 9.63 -18.13
N THR A 65 -12.03 10.24 -16.96
CA THR A 65 -12.10 11.70 -16.79
C THR A 65 -10.84 12.42 -17.26
N ALA A 66 -9.70 11.73 -17.39
CA ALA A 66 -8.41 12.34 -17.76
C ALA A 66 -8.44 13.07 -19.12
N ARG A 67 -9.26 12.62 -20.08
CA ARG A 67 -9.37 13.29 -21.39
C ARG A 67 -10.14 14.61 -21.31
N ARG A 68 -11.11 14.73 -20.39
CA ARG A 68 -12.00 15.90 -20.25
C ARG A 68 -11.48 16.92 -19.23
N PHE A 69 -10.90 16.44 -18.13
CA PHE A 69 -10.49 17.25 -16.98
C PHE A 69 -9.03 17.02 -16.58
N SER A 70 -8.13 16.99 -17.57
CA SER A 70 -6.70 16.67 -17.38
C SER A 70 -6.03 17.50 -16.27
N ARG A 71 -6.28 18.82 -16.21
CA ARG A 71 -5.70 19.71 -15.19
C ARG A 71 -6.16 19.36 -13.76
N ILE A 72 -7.44 19.06 -13.57
CA ILE A 72 -8.00 18.68 -12.26
C ILE A 72 -7.44 17.33 -11.83
N ASN A 73 -7.42 16.34 -12.73
CA ASN A 73 -6.84 15.04 -12.44
C ASN A 73 -5.36 15.12 -12.09
N GLN A 74 -4.61 16.02 -12.75
CA GLN A 74 -3.20 16.26 -12.43
C GLN A 74 -3.05 16.94 -11.07
N GLY A 75 -3.88 17.93 -10.76
CA GLY A 75 -3.94 18.55 -9.43
C GLY A 75 -4.13 17.51 -8.34
N ILE A 76 -5.18 16.67 -8.46
CA ILE A 76 -5.48 15.63 -7.45
C ILE A 76 -4.32 14.64 -7.29
N LYS A 77 -3.72 14.19 -8.40
CA LYS A 77 -2.56 13.27 -8.35
C LYS A 77 -1.37 13.88 -7.63
N VAL A 78 -1.05 15.15 -7.91
CA VAL A 78 0.07 15.84 -7.27
C VAL A 78 -0.22 16.07 -5.79
N THR A 79 -1.41 16.56 -5.43
CA THR A 79 -1.77 16.80 -4.03
C THR A 79 -1.79 15.51 -3.22
N ALA A 80 -2.36 14.43 -3.76
CA ALA A 80 -2.34 13.12 -3.11
C ALA A 80 -0.92 12.59 -2.92
N GLY A 81 -0.05 12.75 -3.93
CA GLY A 81 1.36 12.35 -3.84
C GLY A 81 2.13 13.14 -2.79
N VAL A 82 1.97 14.47 -2.77
CA VAL A 82 2.61 15.34 -1.77
C VAL A 82 2.12 15.02 -0.37
N PHE A 83 0.82 14.87 -0.17
CA PHE A 83 0.24 14.54 1.12
C PHE A 83 0.74 13.18 1.63
N SER A 84 0.74 12.16 0.75
CA SER A 84 1.25 10.82 1.07
C SER A 84 2.72 10.84 1.47
N ALA A 85 3.57 11.56 0.71
CA ALA A 85 4.99 11.69 1.02
C ALA A 85 5.24 12.44 2.33
N ALA A 86 4.53 13.56 2.57
CA ALA A 86 4.63 14.33 3.80
C ALA A 86 4.21 13.49 5.01
N PHE A 87 3.11 12.74 4.89
CA PHE A 87 2.64 11.85 5.95
C PHE A 87 3.63 10.72 6.23
N GLY A 88 4.23 10.13 5.20
CA GLY A 88 5.30 9.14 5.36
C GLY A 88 6.53 9.70 6.09
N LEU A 89 6.94 10.93 5.76
CA LEU A 89 8.03 11.62 6.46
C LEU A 89 7.69 11.90 7.93
N PHE A 90 6.45 12.33 8.18
CA PHE A 90 5.95 12.56 9.54
C PHE A 90 5.98 11.28 10.37
N LEU A 91 5.49 10.16 9.83
CA LEU A 91 5.57 8.84 10.47
C LEU A 91 7.02 8.43 10.75
N ALA A 92 7.92 8.61 9.79
CA ALA A 92 9.33 8.28 9.96
C ALA A 92 9.98 9.11 11.09
N TRP A 93 9.64 10.39 11.21
CA TRP A 93 10.10 11.24 12.31
C TRP A 93 9.52 10.81 13.66
N GLN A 94 8.21 10.53 13.70
CA GLN A 94 7.51 10.11 14.91
C GLN A 94 8.07 8.77 15.44
N ILE A 95 8.11 7.74 14.60
CA ILE A 95 8.60 6.42 14.98
C ILE A 95 10.12 6.47 15.27
N GLY A 96 10.87 7.21 14.46
CA GLY A 96 12.34 7.27 14.56
C GLY A 96 12.85 8.01 15.79
N PHE A 97 12.36 9.23 16.03
CA PHE A 97 12.94 10.15 17.01
C PHE A 97 12.05 10.37 18.24
N VAL A 98 10.73 10.37 18.08
CA VAL A 98 9.79 10.64 19.18
C VAL A 98 9.55 9.39 20.01
N GLU A 99 9.29 8.27 19.35
CA GLU A 99 9.13 6.95 19.98
C GLU A 99 10.48 6.31 20.35
N GLY A 100 11.59 6.94 19.96
CA GLY A 100 12.93 6.59 20.42
C GLY A 100 13.57 5.41 19.71
N LEU A 101 13.10 5.00 18.51
CA LEU A 101 13.71 3.89 17.77
C LEU A 101 15.21 4.08 17.49
N PHE A 102 15.65 5.33 17.26
CA PHE A 102 17.05 5.68 16.98
C PHE A 102 17.79 6.35 18.14
N ARG A 103 17.26 6.27 19.36
CA ARG A 103 17.94 6.69 20.60
C ARG A 103 18.21 5.48 21.48
#